data_AF-A0A319DNR5-F1
#
_entry.id   AF-A0A319DNR5-F1
#
_cell.length_a   1.000
_cell.length_b   1.000
_cell.length_c   1.000
_cell.angle_alpha   90.00
_cell.angle_beta   90.00
_cell.angle_gamma   90.00
#
_symmetry.space_group_name_H-M   'P 1'
#
loop_
_entity.id
_entity.type
_entity.pdbx_description
1 polymer ?
#
loop_
_entity_poly.entity_id
_entity_poly.type
_entity_poly.pdbx_seq_one_letter_code
_entity_poly.pdbx_strand_id
1 'polypeptide(L)'
;MEAYPLQPGSPQSSARPISPQCSFQYQPTPSHHPPPPSHFTTPDSTPNDSQPPPSEPTTQLTTLAPLTPWTPPTSFPRPLAIIGAGDLGRRIASVFTAAGHTVHLRDPSPRALTSALTYISTHKSEYEKYILLPRAPGPCHAFNDLTSAVSNAWLAIETVPEQLALKVDVMGELDEKTPRDCILASNSSSFKTSFMVEKVCRERRPLVCNMHFTMPPRIRAVELMTNGETYLEVLSFLTWVLDDCGMMPVTARKEEGTGLVRSHCLNTVN
;
A
#
# COMPACT_ATOMS: atom_id res chain seq x y z
N MET A 1 1.41 71.82 6.23
CA MET A 1 1.54 71.07 7.50
C MET A 1 2.30 69.81 7.18
N GLU A 2 3.57 69.81 7.56
CA GLU A 2 4.47 68.66 7.57
C GLU A 2 3.96 67.56 8.51
N ALA A 3 4.16 66.29 8.14
CA ALA A 3 4.97 65.34 8.90
C ALA A 3 5.09 64.01 8.13
N TYR A 4 6.33 63.53 8.01
CA TYR A 4 6.79 62.30 7.36
C TYR A 4 6.57 61.05 8.29
N PRO A 5 6.83 59.82 7.80
CA PRO A 5 6.20 58.55 8.18
C PRO A 5 6.98 57.74 9.24
N LEU A 6 6.39 56.65 9.73
CA LEU A 6 7.05 55.67 10.58
C LEU A 6 6.94 54.24 10.02
N GLN A 7 8.10 53.70 9.62
CA GLN A 7 8.50 52.28 9.69
C GLN A 7 10.05 52.28 9.82
N PRO A 8 10.75 51.19 10.21
CA PRO A 8 10.33 49.90 10.77
C PRO A 8 11.05 49.56 12.10
N GLY A 9 10.57 48.58 12.86
CA GLY A 9 11.22 48.10 14.09
C GLY A 9 11.44 46.59 14.10
N SER A 10 12.69 46.16 13.91
CA SER A 10 13.27 44.93 14.47
C SER A 10 14.69 45.28 14.92
N PRO A 11 15.21 44.72 16.04
CA PRO A 11 16.05 43.53 15.90
C PRO A 11 16.14 42.59 17.14
N GLN A 12 16.91 41.51 16.95
CA GLN A 12 17.56 40.59 17.93
C GLN A 12 16.71 39.37 18.35
N SER A 13 16.96 38.14 17.87
CA SER A 13 18.18 37.30 17.86
C SER A 13 18.77 37.03 19.24
N SER A 14 18.33 35.95 19.88
CA SER A 14 19.11 35.23 20.89
C SER A 14 19.03 33.73 20.63
N ALA A 15 19.98 33.23 19.86
CA ALA A 15 20.28 31.80 19.78
C ALA A 15 20.90 31.34 21.11
N ARG A 16 20.34 30.30 21.74
CA ARG A 16 21.03 29.53 22.78
C ARG A 16 21.58 28.25 22.15
N PRO A 17 22.85 27.89 22.41
CA PRO A 17 23.45 26.69 21.86
C PRO A 17 22.96 25.45 22.61
N ILE A 18 22.42 24.45 21.88
CA ILE A 18 22.22 23.10 22.40
C ILE A 18 23.42 22.27 21.94
N SER A 19 24.27 21.90 22.88
CA SER A 19 25.42 21.03 22.63
C SER A 19 24.97 19.59 22.36
N PRO A 20 25.67 18.84 21.49
CA PRO A 20 25.30 17.48 21.11
C PRO A 20 26.09 16.47 21.95
N GLN A 21 25.52 15.88 23.00
CA GLN A 21 26.07 14.66 23.60
C GLN A 21 24.97 13.76 24.17
N CYS A 22 24.64 12.69 23.45
CA CYS A 22 24.19 11.44 24.06
C CYS A 22 24.46 10.30 23.07
N SER A 23 25.71 9.85 23.05
CA SER A 23 26.13 8.61 22.39
C SER A 23 25.67 7.42 23.23
N PHE A 24 24.59 6.75 22.83
CA PHE A 24 24.25 5.42 23.34
C PHE A 24 25.23 4.41 22.76
N GLN A 25 26.25 4.04 23.54
CA GLN A 25 27.10 2.89 23.27
C GLN A 25 26.30 1.61 23.54
N TYR A 26 26.04 0.86 22.48
CA TYR A 26 25.54 -0.51 22.57
C TYR A 26 26.73 -1.43 22.88
N GLN A 27 26.77 -2.00 24.09
CA GLN A 27 27.69 -3.10 24.43
C GLN A 27 26.94 -4.42 24.30
N PRO A 28 27.41 -5.38 23.48
CA PRO A 28 26.83 -6.71 23.44
C PRO A 28 27.21 -7.51 24.69
N THR A 29 26.21 -8.12 25.33
CA THR A 29 26.41 -9.06 26.44
C THR A 29 26.97 -10.40 25.94
N PRO A 30 27.88 -11.05 26.68
CA PRO A 30 28.46 -12.32 26.27
C PRO A 30 27.48 -13.49 26.45
N SER A 31 27.42 -14.34 25.42
CA SER A 31 26.67 -15.59 25.36
C SER A 31 27.19 -16.62 26.37
N HIS A 32 26.36 -17.01 27.33
CA HIS A 32 26.62 -18.18 28.18
C HIS A 32 25.91 -19.42 27.60
N HIS A 33 26.68 -20.29 26.94
CA HIS A 33 26.29 -21.68 26.73
C HIS A 33 26.68 -22.52 27.95
N PRO A 34 25.79 -23.35 28.53
CA PRO A 34 26.18 -24.34 29.53
C PRO A 34 26.81 -25.58 28.86
N PRO A 35 27.82 -26.23 29.48
CA PRO A 35 28.43 -27.46 28.97
C PRO A 35 27.56 -28.69 29.27
N PRO A 36 27.67 -29.78 28.49
CA PRO A 36 26.96 -31.02 28.77
C PRO A 36 27.65 -31.81 29.91
N PRO A 37 26.90 -32.51 30.78
CA PRO A 37 27.51 -33.38 31.76
C PRO A 37 27.92 -34.74 31.17
N SER A 38 29.07 -35.20 31.63
CA SER A 38 29.78 -36.43 31.29
C SER A 38 29.22 -37.69 31.97
N HIS A 39 29.33 -38.80 31.25
CA HIS A 39 29.25 -40.23 31.58
C HIS A 39 29.19 -40.67 33.06
N PHE A 40 28.24 -41.57 33.35
CA PHE A 40 28.29 -42.54 34.44
C PHE A 40 28.05 -43.96 33.88
N THR A 41 28.90 -44.90 34.31
CA THR A 41 28.95 -46.31 33.92
C THR A 41 27.99 -47.19 34.76
N THR A 42 27.67 -48.37 34.20
CA THR A 42 26.61 -49.36 34.51
C THR A 42 26.82 -50.21 35.81
N PRO A 43 25.90 -51.14 36.20
CA PRO A 43 25.75 -52.50 35.57
C PRO A 43 24.28 -52.99 35.39
N ASP A 44 23.97 -53.63 34.24
CA ASP A 44 23.65 -55.08 34.04
C ASP A 44 22.19 -55.47 34.39
N SER A 45 21.30 -55.94 33.49
CA SER A 45 21.29 -57.31 32.94
C SER A 45 20.06 -57.63 32.02
N THR A 46 20.35 -58.18 30.82
CA THR A 46 19.59 -59.19 30.00
C THR A 46 18.22 -58.84 29.34
N PRO A 47 17.71 -59.66 28.38
CA PRO A 47 17.83 -59.45 26.93
C PRO A 47 16.46 -59.18 26.26
N ASN A 48 16.39 -58.35 25.23
CA ASN A 48 15.15 -58.22 24.46
C ASN A 48 15.38 -58.11 22.96
N ASP A 49 14.60 -58.89 22.23
CA ASP A 49 14.62 -59.06 20.77
C ASP A 49 14.48 -57.72 20.05
N SER A 50 15.49 -57.40 19.25
CA SER A 50 15.54 -56.16 18.47
C SER A 50 14.82 -56.36 17.13
N GLN A 51 13.53 -56.03 17.06
CA GLN A 51 12.96 -55.51 15.82
C GLN A 51 13.45 -54.07 15.63
N PRO A 52 13.93 -53.68 14.43
CA PRO A 52 14.27 -52.28 14.18
C PRO A 52 13.00 -51.41 14.27
N PRO A 53 13.07 -50.21 14.87
CA PRO A 53 11.92 -49.31 14.91
C PRO A 53 11.51 -48.90 13.49
N PRO A 54 10.20 -48.73 13.21
CA PRO A 54 9.74 -48.24 11.92
C PRO A 54 10.33 -46.86 11.66
N SER A 55 10.95 -46.70 10.48
CA SER A 55 11.51 -45.44 10.01
C SER A 55 10.48 -44.31 10.09
N GLU A 56 10.81 -43.24 10.80
CA GLU A 56 10.00 -42.02 10.79
C GLU A 56 9.79 -41.54 9.35
N PRO A 57 8.57 -41.11 8.97
CA PRO A 57 8.35 -40.53 7.66
C PRO A 57 9.18 -39.25 7.57
N THR A 58 10.23 -39.29 6.76
CA THR A 58 11.03 -38.12 6.41
C THR A 58 10.09 -37.13 5.74
N THR A 59 9.65 -36.12 6.49
CA THR A 59 8.96 -34.96 5.96
C THR A 59 9.89 -34.31 4.96
N GLN A 60 9.69 -34.62 3.67
CA GLN A 60 10.39 -33.91 2.61
C GLN A 60 9.97 -32.46 2.74
N LEU A 61 10.93 -31.61 3.10
CA LEU A 61 10.78 -30.17 3.06
C LEU A 61 10.55 -29.83 1.59
N THR A 62 9.28 -29.71 1.18
CA THR A 62 8.92 -29.26 -0.15
C THR A 62 9.57 -27.91 -0.33
N THR A 63 10.66 -27.89 -1.09
CA THR A 63 11.39 -26.66 -1.39
C THR A 63 10.44 -25.81 -2.19
N LEU A 64 9.91 -24.76 -1.55
CA LEU A 64 9.07 -23.77 -2.23
C LEU A 64 9.87 -23.28 -3.44
N ALA A 65 9.31 -23.43 -4.64
CA ALA A 65 9.91 -22.90 -5.85
C ALA A 65 10.27 -21.42 -5.63
N PRO A 66 11.45 -20.95 -6.09
CA PRO A 66 11.82 -19.56 -5.92
C PRO A 66 10.75 -18.67 -6.56
N LEU A 67 10.09 -17.85 -5.74
CA LEU A 67 9.19 -16.81 -6.20
C LEU A 67 10.02 -15.92 -7.13
N THR A 68 9.70 -15.91 -8.43
CA THR A 68 10.31 -14.95 -9.35
C THR A 68 10.04 -13.56 -8.77
N PRO A 69 11.07 -12.76 -8.46
CA PRO A 69 10.86 -11.48 -7.81
C PRO A 69 10.09 -10.57 -8.76
N TRP A 70 8.97 -10.04 -8.29
CA TRP A 70 8.24 -9.02 -9.04
C TRP A 70 9.12 -7.78 -9.24
N THR A 71 9.11 -7.24 -10.45
CA THR A 71 9.82 -6.01 -10.78
C THR A 71 8.84 -4.85 -10.94
N PRO A 72 9.16 -3.65 -10.42
CA PRO A 72 8.35 -2.47 -10.66
C PRO A 72 8.18 -2.16 -12.16
N PRO A 73 7.05 -1.55 -12.56
CA PRO A 73 6.85 -1.11 -13.94
C PRO A 73 7.98 -0.17 -14.38
N THR A 74 8.61 -0.46 -15.52
CA THR A 74 9.87 0.18 -15.94
C THR A 74 9.71 1.37 -16.89
N SER A 75 8.52 1.58 -17.47
CA SER A 75 8.27 2.63 -18.47
C SER A 75 7.55 3.84 -17.85
N PHE A 76 8.26 4.96 -17.70
CA PHE A 76 7.70 6.22 -17.22
C PHE A 76 7.66 7.31 -18.31
N PRO A 77 6.61 8.17 -18.33
CA PRO A 77 5.45 8.15 -17.43
C PRO A 77 4.26 7.38 -18.03
N ARG A 78 3.97 6.18 -17.52
CA ARG A 78 2.65 5.53 -17.71
C ARG A 78 1.62 6.17 -16.78
N PRO A 79 0.34 6.27 -17.18
CA PRO A 79 -0.72 6.78 -16.31
C PRO A 79 -1.06 5.78 -15.20
N LEU A 80 -1.64 6.28 -14.10
CA LEU A 80 -2.48 5.47 -13.21
C LEU A 80 -3.95 5.73 -13.53
N ALA A 81 -4.78 4.69 -13.45
CA ALA A 81 -6.20 4.77 -13.71
C ALA A 81 -7.01 4.70 -12.41
N ILE A 82 -8.05 5.53 -12.30
CA ILE A 82 -9.01 5.51 -11.20
C ILE A 82 -10.38 5.22 -11.79
N ILE A 83 -11.01 4.14 -11.32
CA ILE A 83 -12.27 3.63 -11.84
C ILE A 83 -13.39 4.05 -10.89
N GLY A 84 -14.14 5.08 -11.29
CA GLY A 84 -15.15 5.77 -10.49
C GLY A 84 -14.73 7.22 -10.23
N ALA A 85 -15.61 8.17 -10.53
CA ALA A 85 -15.41 9.61 -10.30
C ALA A 85 -16.23 10.14 -9.12
N GLY A 86 -16.70 9.25 -8.25
CA GLY A 86 -17.37 9.60 -6.99
C GLY A 86 -16.44 10.26 -5.97
N ASP A 87 -16.89 10.38 -4.72
CA ASP A 87 -16.19 11.13 -3.69
C ASP A 87 -14.75 10.67 -3.44
N LEU A 88 -14.53 9.36 -3.32
CA LEU A 88 -13.19 8.81 -3.12
C LEU A 88 -12.36 8.84 -4.41
N GLY A 89 -12.96 8.53 -5.56
CA GLY A 89 -12.25 8.56 -6.85
C GLY A 89 -11.66 9.93 -7.17
N ARG A 90 -12.46 11.01 -7.09
CA ARG A 90 -11.96 12.38 -7.33
C ARG A 90 -10.93 12.82 -6.30
N ARG A 91 -11.02 12.37 -5.05
CA ARG A 91 -10.01 12.65 -4.03
C ARG A 91 -8.69 11.96 -4.31
N ILE A 92 -8.74 10.65 -4.60
CA ILE A 92 -7.54 9.86 -4.91
C ILE A 92 -6.86 10.47 -6.15
N ALA A 93 -7.66 10.89 -7.14
CA ALA A 93 -7.15 11.60 -8.32
C ALA A 93 -6.43 12.89 -7.93
N SER A 94 -6.99 13.70 -7.02
CA SER A 94 -6.33 14.91 -6.51
C SER A 94 -4.98 14.62 -5.86
N VAL A 95 -4.88 13.56 -5.04
CA VAL A 95 -3.62 13.15 -4.37
C VAL A 95 -2.53 12.85 -5.41
N PHE A 96 -2.82 11.96 -6.36
CA PHE A 96 -1.83 11.55 -7.34
C PHE A 96 -1.50 12.66 -8.36
N THR A 97 -2.49 13.47 -8.74
CA THR A 97 -2.30 14.64 -9.61
C THR A 97 -1.37 15.66 -8.93
N ALA A 98 -1.58 15.94 -7.63
CA ALA A 98 -0.71 16.82 -6.86
C ALA A 98 0.74 16.31 -6.81
N ALA A 99 0.90 14.99 -6.75
CA ALA A 99 2.20 14.29 -6.77
C ALA A 99 2.82 14.15 -8.18
N GLY A 100 2.32 14.88 -9.18
CA GLY A 100 2.93 14.91 -10.51
C GLY A 100 2.60 13.72 -11.40
N HIS A 101 1.75 12.80 -10.96
CA HIS A 101 1.38 11.65 -11.79
C HIS A 101 0.34 12.02 -12.85
N THR A 102 0.47 11.42 -14.04
CA THR A 102 -0.62 11.40 -15.02
C THR A 102 -1.72 10.48 -14.52
N VAL A 103 -2.93 11.04 -14.36
CA VAL A 103 -4.12 10.32 -13.89
C VAL A 103 -5.12 10.16 -15.02
N HIS A 104 -5.60 8.94 -15.22
CA HIS A 104 -6.77 8.64 -16.04
C HIS A 104 -7.96 8.40 -15.12
N LEU A 105 -8.95 9.30 -15.13
CA LEU A 105 -10.16 9.17 -14.36
C LEU A 105 -11.28 8.61 -15.25
N ARG A 106 -11.84 7.46 -14.87
CA ARG A 106 -12.89 6.80 -15.62
C ARG A 106 -14.20 6.77 -14.87
N ASP A 107 -15.30 7.13 -15.53
CA ASP A 107 -16.65 6.96 -15.00
C ASP A 107 -17.66 6.86 -16.15
N PRO A 108 -18.70 6.00 -16.07
CA PRO A 108 -19.72 5.94 -17.11
C PRO A 108 -20.52 7.25 -17.24
N SER A 109 -20.60 8.07 -16.19
CA SER A 109 -21.34 9.35 -16.19
C SER A 109 -20.45 10.54 -16.59
N PRO A 110 -20.68 11.18 -17.76
CA PRO A 110 -19.97 12.40 -18.13
C PRO A 110 -20.12 13.53 -17.09
N ARG A 111 -21.29 13.61 -16.44
CA ARG A 111 -21.54 14.60 -15.40
C ARG A 111 -20.65 14.38 -14.17
N ALA A 112 -20.44 13.13 -13.77
CA ALA A 112 -19.54 12.79 -12.67
C ALA A 112 -18.10 13.18 -13.01
N LEU A 113 -17.65 12.90 -14.23
CA LEU A 113 -16.31 13.29 -14.71
C LEU A 113 -16.11 14.82 -14.66
N THR A 114 -17.04 15.61 -15.20
CA THR A 114 -16.93 17.08 -15.18
C THR A 114 -16.88 17.63 -13.74
N SER A 115 -17.72 17.10 -12.87
CA SER A 115 -17.71 17.45 -11.44
C SER A 115 -16.38 17.08 -10.78
N ALA A 116 -15.85 15.89 -11.05
CA ALA A 116 -14.60 15.42 -10.50
C ALA A 116 -13.40 16.22 -11.00
N LEU A 117 -13.31 16.55 -12.30
CA LEU A 117 -12.24 17.39 -12.84
C LEU A 117 -12.22 18.78 -12.19
N THR A 118 -13.39 19.36 -11.95
CA THR A 118 -13.52 20.64 -11.22
C THR A 118 -13.07 20.51 -9.77
N TYR A 119 -13.43 19.41 -9.11
CA TYR A 119 -12.96 19.12 -7.76
C TYR A 119 -11.44 18.99 -7.71
N ILE A 120 -10.84 18.22 -8.63
CA ILE A 120 -9.41 17.97 -8.69
C ILE A 120 -8.63 19.26 -8.91
N SER A 121 -9.06 20.10 -9.86
CA SER A 121 -8.38 21.38 -10.12
C SER A 121 -8.40 22.31 -8.91
N THR A 122 -9.48 22.27 -8.12
CA THR A 122 -9.66 23.13 -6.93
C THR A 122 -8.92 22.62 -5.70
N HIS A 123 -8.84 21.29 -5.49
CA HIS A 123 -8.38 20.71 -4.23
C HIS A 123 -6.98 20.08 -4.30
N LYS A 124 -6.38 19.89 -5.49
CA LYS A 124 -5.04 19.25 -5.60
C LYS A 124 -3.95 20.00 -4.81
N SER A 125 -4.01 21.33 -4.74
CA SER A 125 -3.04 22.15 -4.01
C SER A 125 -3.07 21.90 -2.50
N GLU A 126 -4.17 21.38 -1.96
CA GLU A 126 -4.24 20.97 -0.55
C GLU A 126 -3.31 19.79 -0.23
N TYR A 127 -2.97 18.98 -1.24
CA TYR A 127 -2.08 17.83 -1.12
C TYR A 127 -0.62 18.18 -1.41
N GLU A 128 -0.36 19.19 -2.25
CA GLU A 128 1.00 19.63 -2.62
C GLU A 128 1.88 19.94 -1.40
N LYS A 129 1.29 20.51 -0.34
CA LYS A 129 2.00 20.84 0.91
C LYS A 129 2.56 19.65 1.69
N TYR A 130 2.11 18.43 1.40
CA TYR A 130 2.56 17.21 2.07
C TYR A 130 3.68 16.49 1.30
N ILE A 131 3.96 16.90 0.07
CA ILE A 131 4.98 16.29 -0.78
C ILE A 131 6.34 16.87 -0.43
N LEU A 132 7.31 16.00 -0.11
CA LEU A 132 8.65 16.41 0.32
C LEU A 132 9.49 16.98 -0.82
N LEU A 133 9.30 16.46 -2.04
CA LEU A 133 9.98 16.91 -3.25
C LEU A 133 8.98 17.60 -4.19
N PRO A 134 8.90 18.94 -4.14
CA PRO A 134 7.97 19.70 -4.96
C PRO A 134 8.16 19.42 -6.44
N ARG A 135 7.05 19.19 -7.14
CA ARG A 135 7.02 18.99 -8.59
C ARG A 135 5.73 19.57 -9.16
N ALA A 136 5.73 19.85 -10.47
CA ALA A 136 4.54 20.33 -11.14
C ALA A 136 3.42 19.28 -11.03
N PRO A 137 2.17 19.69 -10.74
CA PRO A 137 1.05 18.76 -10.74
C PRO A 137 0.89 18.09 -12.11
N GLY A 138 0.61 16.79 -12.09
CA GLY A 138 0.39 16.00 -13.29
C GLY A 138 -0.94 16.35 -13.97
N PRO A 139 -1.15 15.91 -15.22
CA PRO A 139 -2.43 16.04 -15.89
C PRO A 139 -3.43 14.98 -15.40
N CYS A 140 -4.71 15.33 -15.37
CA CYS A 140 -5.81 14.39 -15.17
C CYS A 140 -6.70 14.38 -16.42
N HIS A 141 -6.86 13.21 -17.03
CA HIS A 141 -7.63 12.98 -18.25
C HIS A 141 -8.87 12.16 -17.92
N ALA A 142 -10.03 12.60 -18.40
CA ALA A 142 -11.31 11.92 -18.16
C ALA A 142 -11.67 10.98 -19.31
N PHE A 143 -12.18 9.80 -18.98
CA PHE A 143 -12.59 8.77 -19.93
C PHE A 143 -13.96 8.19 -19.55
N ASN A 144 -14.85 8.02 -20.53
CA ASN A 144 -16.08 7.24 -20.32
C ASN A 144 -15.83 5.75 -20.53
N ASP A 145 -15.09 5.42 -21.58
CA ASP A 145 -14.70 4.06 -21.93
C ASP A 145 -13.60 3.52 -21.00
N LEU A 146 -13.74 2.25 -20.59
CA LEU A 146 -12.78 1.61 -19.70
C LEU A 146 -11.47 1.28 -20.40
N THR A 147 -11.53 0.70 -21.61
CA THR A 147 -10.34 0.24 -22.34
C THR A 147 -9.37 1.40 -22.61
N SER A 148 -9.92 2.53 -23.06
CA SER A 148 -9.16 3.75 -23.31
C SER A 148 -8.47 4.29 -22.06
N ALA A 149 -9.11 4.17 -20.88
CA ALA A 149 -8.56 4.63 -19.62
C ALA A 149 -7.41 3.77 -19.11
N VAL A 150 -7.44 2.46 -19.36
CA VAL A 150 -6.57 1.49 -18.64
C VAL A 150 -5.53 0.79 -19.51
N SER A 151 -5.62 0.89 -20.84
CA SER A 151 -4.76 0.16 -21.80
C SER A 151 -3.25 0.34 -21.62
N ASN A 152 -2.81 1.44 -21.00
CA ASN A 152 -1.40 1.71 -20.69
C ASN A 152 -1.16 1.98 -19.19
N ALA A 153 -2.13 1.70 -18.32
CA ALA A 153 -2.01 2.01 -16.90
C ALA A 153 -1.00 1.11 -16.19
N TRP A 154 -0.19 1.65 -15.27
CA TRP A 154 0.69 0.85 -14.39
C TRP A 154 0.01 0.46 -13.06
N LEU A 155 -1.01 1.22 -12.66
CA LEU A 155 -1.86 0.98 -11.51
C LEU A 155 -3.31 1.34 -11.88
N ALA A 156 -4.25 0.47 -11.54
CA ALA A 156 -5.68 0.74 -11.63
C ALA A 156 -6.33 0.64 -10.24
N ILE A 157 -6.99 1.70 -9.78
CA ILE A 157 -7.66 1.77 -8.47
C ILE A 157 -9.17 1.79 -8.68
N GLU A 158 -9.84 0.74 -8.23
CA GLU A 158 -11.30 0.60 -8.22
C GLU A 158 -11.92 1.40 -7.07
N THR A 159 -12.87 2.27 -7.40
CA THR A 159 -13.61 3.15 -6.47
C THR A 159 -15.12 3.19 -6.79
N VAL A 160 -15.63 2.14 -7.43
CA VAL A 160 -17.04 1.95 -7.78
C VAL A 160 -17.89 1.67 -6.54
N PRO A 161 -19.23 1.78 -6.62
CA PRO A 161 -20.11 1.56 -5.47
C PRO A 161 -19.86 0.23 -4.74
N GLU A 162 -20.18 0.21 -3.45
CA GLU A 162 -19.90 -0.90 -2.53
C GLU A 162 -20.85 -2.09 -2.73
N GLN A 163 -20.78 -2.71 -3.91
CA GLN A 163 -21.54 -3.89 -4.31
C GLN A 163 -20.56 -4.97 -4.80
N LEU A 164 -20.49 -6.11 -4.08
CA LEU A 164 -19.46 -7.12 -4.33
C LEU A 164 -19.48 -7.65 -5.78
N ALA A 165 -20.66 -7.97 -6.32
CA ALA A 165 -20.79 -8.46 -7.69
C ALA A 165 -20.22 -7.46 -8.72
N LEU A 166 -20.53 -6.17 -8.55
CA LEU A 166 -20.00 -5.12 -9.42
C LEU A 166 -18.48 -5.02 -9.32
N LYS A 167 -17.91 -5.14 -8.12
CA LYS A 167 -16.46 -5.10 -7.93
C LYS A 167 -15.76 -6.31 -8.55
N VAL A 168 -16.32 -7.50 -8.40
CA VAL A 168 -15.84 -8.73 -9.06
C VAL A 168 -15.82 -8.55 -10.58
N ASP A 169 -16.90 -7.99 -11.15
CA ASP A 169 -16.99 -7.72 -12.59
C ASP A 169 -15.92 -6.71 -13.05
N VAL A 170 -15.80 -5.58 -12.35
CA VAL A 170 -14.80 -4.55 -12.66
C VAL A 170 -13.38 -5.09 -12.55
N MET A 171 -13.07 -5.89 -11.52
CA MET A 171 -11.74 -6.48 -11.37
C MET A 171 -11.41 -7.46 -12.51
N GLY A 172 -12.38 -8.23 -12.98
CA GLY A 172 -12.22 -9.08 -14.16
C GLY A 172 -11.96 -8.27 -15.44
N GLU A 173 -12.74 -7.21 -15.68
CA GLU A 173 -12.52 -6.32 -16.82
C GLU A 173 -11.16 -5.63 -16.77
N LEU A 174 -10.68 -5.26 -15.58
CA LEU A 174 -9.36 -4.68 -15.38
C LEU A 174 -8.24 -5.68 -15.70
N ASP A 175 -8.36 -6.94 -15.29
CA ASP A 175 -7.37 -7.96 -15.63
C ASP A 175 -7.26 -8.19 -17.14
N GLU A 176 -8.40 -8.14 -17.86
CA GLU A 176 -8.44 -8.28 -19.31
C GLU A 176 -7.85 -7.08 -20.06
N LYS A 177 -8.17 -5.85 -19.62
CA LYS A 177 -7.91 -4.62 -20.38
C LYS A 177 -6.62 -3.90 -20.00
N THR A 178 -6.02 -4.23 -18.85
CA THR A 178 -4.77 -3.61 -18.40
C THR A 178 -3.54 -4.39 -18.86
N PRO A 179 -2.36 -3.74 -18.98
CA PRO A 179 -1.09 -4.43 -19.20
C PRO A 179 -0.81 -5.52 -18.15
N ARG A 180 -0.09 -6.58 -18.54
CA ARG A 180 0.25 -7.75 -17.69
C ARG A 180 1.04 -7.43 -16.42
N ASP A 181 1.65 -6.26 -16.35
CA ASP A 181 2.40 -5.76 -15.18
C ASP A 181 1.62 -4.74 -14.34
N CYS A 182 0.41 -4.34 -14.76
CA CYS A 182 -0.45 -3.42 -14.02
C CYS A 182 -0.84 -3.99 -12.66
N ILE A 183 -0.71 -3.16 -11.61
CA ILE A 183 -1.22 -3.47 -10.27
C ILE A 183 -2.72 -3.13 -10.23
N LEU A 184 -3.53 -4.01 -9.68
CA LEU A 184 -4.97 -3.76 -9.50
C LEU A 184 -5.26 -3.55 -8.01
N ALA A 185 -5.81 -2.40 -7.66
CA ALA A 185 -6.17 -2.07 -6.29
C ALA A 185 -7.67 -1.82 -6.17
N SER A 186 -8.27 -2.20 -5.05
CA SER A 186 -9.62 -1.77 -4.67
C SER A 186 -9.57 -0.84 -3.47
N ASN A 187 -10.36 0.23 -3.50
CA ASN A 187 -10.60 1.13 -2.38
C ASN A 187 -11.81 0.68 -1.52
N SER A 188 -12.21 -0.59 -1.60
CA SER A 188 -13.32 -1.10 -0.79
C SER A 188 -13.03 -1.01 0.70
N SER A 189 -14.01 -0.51 1.45
CA SER A 189 -13.95 -0.40 2.91
C SER A 189 -14.45 -1.65 3.64
N SER A 190 -15.25 -2.47 2.95
CA SER A 190 -16.03 -3.53 3.58
C SER A 190 -15.70 -4.92 3.05
N PHE A 191 -15.30 -5.01 1.78
CA PHE A 191 -14.99 -6.28 1.15
C PHE A 191 -13.49 -6.50 1.05
N LYS A 192 -13.10 -7.68 1.48
CA LYS A 192 -11.78 -8.23 1.25
C LYS A 192 -11.51 -8.36 -0.25
N THR A 193 -10.31 -7.97 -0.68
CA THR A 193 -9.95 -8.08 -2.10
C THR A 193 -9.83 -9.55 -2.54
N SER A 194 -9.60 -10.49 -1.61
CA SER A 194 -9.70 -11.93 -1.88
C SER A 194 -11.10 -12.36 -2.37
N PHE A 195 -12.15 -11.60 -2.05
CA PHE A 195 -13.51 -11.86 -2.57
C PHE A 195 -13.76 -11.27 -3.96
N MET A 196 -12.84 -10.46 -4.49
CA MET A 196 -13.00 -9.77 -5.78
C MET A 196 -12.21 -10.41 -6.92
N VAL A 197 -11.34 -11.37 -6.62
CA VAL A 197 -10.42 -11.99 -7.59
C VAL A 197 -11.01 -13.21 -8.32
N GLU A 198 -12.31 -13.47 -8.17
CA GLU A 198 -12.98 -14.60 -8.82
C GLU A 198 -12.78 -14.57 -10.35
N LYS A 199 -12.94 -13.40 -10.97
CA LYS A 199 -12.78 -13.18 -12.41
C LYS A 199 -11.38 -12.72 -12.83
N VAL A 200 -10.42 -12.68 -11.89
CA VAL A 200 -9.03 -12.28 -12.16
C VAL A 200 -8.19 -13.54 -12.37
N CYS A 201 -7.39 -13.56 -13.45
CA CYS A 201 -6.52 -14.70 -13.75
C CYS A 201 -5.53 -14.96 -12.60
N ARG A 202 -5.21 -16.23 -12.37
CA ARG A 202 -4.44 -16.65 -11.19
C ARG A 202 -3.05 -16.01 -11.17
N GLU A 203 -2.45 -15.86 -12.35
CA GLU A 203 -1.14 -15.25 -12.54
C GLU A 203 -1.14 -13.75 -12.20
N ARG A 204 -2.30 -13.09 -12.30
CA ARG A 204 -2.48 -11.68 -11.92
C ARG A 204 -2.67 -11.47 -10.43
N ARG A 205 -3.26 -12.42 -9.70
CA ARG A 205 -3.65 -12.25 -8.28
C ARG A 205 -2.52 -11.74 -7.37
N PRO A 206 -1.24 -12.11 -7.57
CA PRO A 206 -0.14 -11.52 -6.82
C PRO A 206 0.08 -10.01 -7.01
N LEU A 207 -0.51 -9.40 -8.04
CA LEU A 207 -0.50 -7.95 -8.31
C LEU A 207 -1.79 -7.25 -7.89
N VAL A 208 -2.66 -7.95 -7.15
CA VAL A 208 -3.93 -7.41 -6.69
C VAL A 208 -3.87 -7.12 -5.19
N CYS A 209 -4.33 -5.95 -4.75
CA CYS A 209 -4.36 -5.60 -3.32
C CYS A 209 -5.57 -4.72 -2.95
N ASN A 210 -5.77 -4.50 -1.66
CA ASN A 210 -6.61 -3.41 -1.19
C ASN A 210 -5.73 -2.15 -0.99
N MET A 211 -6.22 -0.99 -1.42
CA MET A 211 -5.62 0.33 -1.18
C MET A 211 -6.72 1.29 -0.74
N HIS A 212 -6.98 1.32 0.56
CA HIS A 212 -8.12 2.03 1.11
C HIS A 212 -7.75 3.43 1.62
N PHE A 213 -8.28 4.42 0.93
CA PHE A 213 -8.35 5.82 1.34
C PHE A 213 -9.67 6.07 2.05
N THR A 214 -9.62 6.70 3.22
CA THR A 214 -10.81 6.96 4.05
C THR A 214 -11.17 8.45 4.10
N MET A 215 -12.46 8.79 4.04
CA MET A 215 -12.91 10.16 4.29
C MET A 215 -12.83 10.49 5.78
N PRO A 216 -12.68 11.77 6.16
CA PRO A 216 -12.58 12.98 5.33
C PRO A 216 -11.21 13.20 4.66
N PRO A 217 -11.11 14.10 3.65
CA PRO A 217 -9.93 14.26 2.78
C PRO A 217 -8.62 14.61 3.49
N ARG A 218 -8.70 15.21 4.69
CA ARG A 218 -7.56 15.54 5.56
C ARG A 218 -6.84 14.32 6.15
N ILE A 219 -7.49 13.15 6.16
CA ILE A 219 -6.85 11.92 6.64
C ILE A 219 -5.85 11.48 5.58
N ARG A 220 -4.56 11.44 5.96
CA ARG A 220 -3.47 10.98 5.09
C ARG A 220 -3.19 9.48 5.20
N ALA A 221 -3.79 8.80 6.19
CA ALA A 221 -3.65 7.36 6.33
C ALA A 221 -4.25 6.64 5.13
N VAL A 222 -3.49 5.70 4.56
CA VAL A 222 -3.93 4.81 3.47
C VAL A 222 -3.63 3.38 3.88
N GLU A 223 -4.63 2.52 3.90
CA GLU A 223 -4.47 1.13 4.33
C GLU A 223 -4.17 0.26 3.11
N LEU A 224 -3.02 -0.41 3.12
CA LEU A 224 -2.62 -1.39 2.12
C LEU A 224 -2.79 -2.79 2.71
N MET A 225 -3.47 -3.68 1.99
CA MET A 225 -3.66 -5.05 2.45
C MET A 225 -3.52 -6.05 1.32
N THR A 226 -2.95 -7.21 1.64
CA THR A 226 -2.87 -8.35 0.73
C THR A 226 -4.25 -8.96 0.47
N ASN A 227 -4.43 -9.58 -0.70
CA ASN A 227 -5.54 -10.49 -1.00
C ASN A 227 -5.24 -11.94 -0.58
N GLY A 228 -4.14 -12.19 0.14
CA GLY A 228 -3.63 -13.51 0.50
C GLY A 228 -2.55 -14.05 -0.45
N GLU A 229 -2.51 -13.57 -1.69
CA GLU A 229 -1.55 -13.94 -2.73
C GLU A 229 -0.63 -12.77 -3.14
N THR A 230 -0.93 -11.54 -2.73
CA THR A 230 -0.19 -10.33 -3.13
C THR A 230 1.30 -10.42 -2.80
N TYR A 231 2.16 -10.10 -3.78
CA TYR A 231 3.59 -9.96 -3.54
C TYR A 231 3.89 -8.86 -2.52
N LEU A 232 4.78 -9.15 -1.57
CA LEU A 232 5.19 -8.17 -0.56
C LEU A 232 5.95 -6.99 -1.17
N GLU A 233 6.62 -7.22 -2.29
CA GLU A 233 7.32 -6.23 -3.10
C GLU A 233 6.33 -5.22 -3.70
N VAL A 234 5.14 -5.66 -4.13
CA VAL A 234 4.07 -4.77 -4.60
C VAL A 234 3.60 -3.87 -3.48
N LEU A 235 3.33 -4.42 -2.28
CA LEU A 235 2.92 -3.62 -1.13
C LEU A 235 4.01 -2.61 -0.71
N SER A 236 5.28 -3.02 -0.76
CA SER A 236 6.42 -2.17 -0.43
C SER A 236 6.59 -1.04 -1.45
N PHE A 237 6.44 -1.35 -2.74
CA PHE A 237 6.46 -0.34 -3.81
C PHE A 237 5.32 0.67 -3.67
N LEU A 238 4.09 0.20 -3.44
CA LEU A 238 2.95 1.09 -3.22
C LEU A 238 3.10 1.94 -1.96
N THR A 239 3.71 1.39 -0.91
CA THR A 239 4.06 2.16 0.31
C THR A 239 4.99 3.31 -0.04
N TRP A 240 6.05 3.05 -0.80
CA TRP A 240 6.96 4.09 -1.27
C TRP A 240 6.28 5.14 -2.16
N VAL A 241 5.44 4.71 -3.11
CA VAL A 241 4.67 5.63 -3.98
C VAL A 241 3.74 6.53 -3.14
N LEU A 242 3.02 5.97 -2.18
CA LEU A 242 2.10 6.72 -1.33
C LEU A 242 2.85 7.72 -0.43
N ASP A 243 4.01 7.32 0.11
CA ASP A 243 4.87 8.22 0.89
C ASP A 243 5.40 9.39 0.03
N ASP A 244 5.82 9.13 -1.20
CA ASP A 244 6.22 10.17 -2.17
C ASP A 244 5.06 11.12 -2.53
N CYS A 245 3.82 10.61 -2.51
CA CYS A 245 2.60 11.42 -2.65
C CYS A 245 2.23 12.21 -1.38
N GLY A 246 3.02 12.13 -0.30
CA GLY A 246 2.73 12.78 0.98
C GLY A 246 1.65 12.09 1.81
N MET A 247 1.29 10.85 1.47
CA MET A 247 0.36 10.02 2.24
C MET A 247 1.09 9.22 3.33
N MET A 248 0.33 8.61 4.24
CA MET A 248 0.86 7.83 5.36
C MET A 248 0.37 6.38 5.23
N PRO A 249 1.01 5.54 4.40
CA PRO A 249 0.60 4.16 4.20
C PRO A 249 0.75 3.33 5.49
N VAL A 250 -0.22 2.45 5.73
CA VAL A 250 -0.19 1.42 6.78
C VAL A 250 -0.43 0.08 6.12
N THR A 251 0.50 -0.86 6.25
CA THR A 251 0.45 -2.15 5.55
C THR A 251 0.04 -3.28 6.48
N ALA A 252 -1.10 -3.93 6.20
CA ALA A 252 -1.48 -5.20 6.81
C ALA A 252 -0.88 -6.36 6.02
N ARG A 253 0.01 -7.13 6.66
CA ARG A 253 0.66 -8.30 6.06
C ARG A 253 -0.14 -9.60 6.19
N LYS A 254 -1.28 -9.56 6.90
CA LYS A 254 -2.24 -10.65 7.02
C LYS A 254 -3.65 -10.12 6.85
N GLU A 255 -4.50 -10.92 6.23
CA GLU A 255 -5.92 -10.63 6.05
C GLU A 255 -6.73 -11.11 7.27
N GLU A 256 -6.56 -10.46 8.42
CA GLU A 256 -7.22 -10.86 9.67
C GLU A 256 -8.62 -10.22 9.85
N GLY A 257 -9.64 -11.05 10.10
CA GLY A 257 -10.99 -10.61 10.54
C GLY A 257 -11.89 -10.02 9.45
N THR A 258 -13.10 -9.58 9.84
CA THR A 258 -14.02 -8.78 9.02
C THR A 258 -13.75 -7.29 9.26
N GLY A 259 -13.20 -6.58 8.26
CA GLY A 259 -12.87 -5.16 8.35
C GLY A 259 -11.37 -4.88 8.12
N LEU A 260 -11.06 -3.61 7.81
CA LEU A 260 -9.70 -3.16 7.50
C LEU A 260 -8.84 -2.99 8.77
N VAL A 261 -7.55 -2.65 8.64
CA VAL A 261 -6.63 -2.41 9.77
C VAL A 261 -7.22 -1.42 10.78
N ARG A 262 -7.84 -0.34 10.31
CA ARG A 262 -8.50 0.61 11.19
C ARG A 262 -9.74 0.03 11.88
N SER A 263 -10.51 -0.82 11.21
CA SER A 263 -11.63 -1.53 11.85
C SER A 263 -11.12 -2.48 12.94
N HIS A 264 -9.97 -3.11 12.72
CA HIS A 264 -9.33 -3.99 13.70
C HIS A 264 -8.75 -3.20 14.89
N CYS A 265 -8.06 -2.08 14.63
CA CYS A 265 -7.54 -1.21 15.67
C CYS A 265 -8.64 -0.48 16.46
N LEU A 266 -9.77 -0.13 15.86
CA LEU A 266 -10.89 0.49 16.58
C LEU A 266 -11.67 -0.52 17.43
N ASN A 267 -11.77 -1.78 16.99
CA ASN A 267 -12.45 -2.84 17.74
C ASN A 267 -11.60 -3.43 18.89
N THR A 268 -10.34 -3.04 19.01
CA THR A 268 -9.45 -3.46 20.12
C THR A 268 -9.31 -2.41 21.22
N VAL A 269 -10.02 -1.28 21.13
CA VAL A 269 -10.03 -0.21 22.16
C VAL A 269 -11.40 -0.04 22.84
N ASN A 270 -12.29 -1.04 22.76
CA ASN A 270 -13.53 -1.09 23.55
C ASN A 270 -13.49 -2.26 24.52
#